data_AF-A0A7S3Y9A4-F1
#
_entry.id   AF-A0A7S3Y9A4-F1
#
_cell.length_a   1.000
_cell.length_b   1.000
_cell.length_c   1.000
_cell.angle_alpha   90.00
_cell.angle_beta   90.00
_cell.angle_gamma   90.00
#
_symmetry.space_group_name_H-M   'P 1'
#
loop_
_entity.id
_entity.type
_entity.pdbx_description
1 polymer ?
#
loop_
_entity_poly.entity_id
_entity_poly.type
_entity_poly.pdbx_seq_one_letter_code
_entity_poly.pdbx_strand_id
1 'polypeptide(L)'
;DEEALVLTRDNAIDRFRGRLMVPIRDGAGEVVGFGARSLTDGQKPKYLNSPEGPVFSKGRTLFGLDAAKAAARERGEVILVEGYFDVIALHSQNITNAVGVLGSAITDENLRAAAKLTKDKRVVLNMDADAAGAGAVAGLCASGRLLALAEEGVSVKVATMAGDAKDPAEFLIAQSAEEYRSQIIEKAQVWSEWYGDYLLSEYEADDPESFRRVVNSLTAFLATLPAADRTFHCYRFAKKLANGNVSLQVQLESDLIDQTQAKERIKQSLMERGLAPGPEAAAG
;
A
#
# COMPACT_ATOMS: atom_id res chain seq x y z
N ASP A 1 -25.70 -2.23 18.11
CA ASP A 1 -25.04 -1.08 18.74
C ASP A 1 -25.61 0.20 18.12
N GLU A 2 -26.59 0.83 18.76
CA GLU A 2 -27.35 1.97 18.19
C GLU A 2 -26.48 3.23 18.01
N GLU A 3 -25.38 3.33 18.77
CA GLU A 3 -24.43 4.45 18.69
C GLU A 3 -23.73 4.57 17.33
N ALA A 4 -23.66 3.49 16.56
CA ALA A 4 -23.08 3.53 15.21
C ALA A 4 -23.98 4.25 14.19
N LEU A 5 -25.29 4.35 14.46
CA LEU A 5 -26.30 4.91 13.55
C LEU A 5 -26.82 6.29 13.99
N VAL A 6 -26.65 6.66 15.27
CA VAL A 6 -27.22 7.88 15.87
C VAL A 6 -26.13 8.74 16.53
N LEU A 7 -26.18 10.06 16.36
CA LEU A 7 -25.16 11.00 16.89
C LEU A 7 -25.34 11.39 18.36
N THR A 8 -26.56 11.42 18.88
CA THR A 8 -26.89 11.83 20.25
C THR A 8 -28.04 10.99 20.80
N ARG A 9 -27.94 10.51 22.05
CA ARG A 9 -28.98 9.69 22.69
C ARG A 9 -30.23 10.48 23.09
N ASP A 10 -30.06 11.74 23.51
CA ASP A 10 -31.17 12.56 24.04
C ASP A 10 -32.00 13.26 22.95
N ASN A 11 -31.47 13.33 21.72
CA ASN A 11 -32.19 13.74 20.51
C ASN A 11 -31.67 12.84 19.39
N ALA A 12 -32.37 11.74 19.08
CA ALA A 12 -31.93 10.74 18.11
C ALA A 12 -31.72 11.37 16.73
N ILE A 13 -30.47 11.70 16.44
CA ILE A 13 -30.06 12.38 15.23
C ILE A 13 -29.33 11.38 14.34
N ASP A 14 -29.96 10.95 13.24
CA ASP A 14 -29.35 10.02 12.28
C ASP A 14 -27.97 10.50 11.82
N ARG A 15 -26.97 9.62 11.92
CA ARG A 15 -25.60 9.92 11.51
C ARG A 15 -25.46 10.11 10.00
N PHE A 16 -26.25 9.38 9.21
CA PHE A 16 -26.05 9.22 7.77
C PHE A 16 -27.11 9.92 6.90
N ARG A 17 -27.54 11.13 7.27
CA ARG A 17 -28.63 11.82 6.54
C ARG A 17 -28.24 12.29 5.16
N GLY A 18 -29.13 12.12 4.19
CA GLY A 18 -28.97 12.68 2.84
C GLY A 18 -27.76 12.13 2.09
N ARG A 19 -27.35 10.90 2.40
CA ARG A 19 -26.16 10.25 1.83
C ARG A 19 -26.53 8.98 1.10
N LEU A 20 -25.75 8.65 0.07
CA LEU A 20 -25.73 7.30 -0.50
C LEU A 20 -25.08 6.36 0.51
N MET A 21 -25.77 5.28 0.87
CA MET A 21 -25.34 4.31 1.87
C MET A 21 -24.74 3.07 1.23
N VAL A 22 -23.59 2.62 1.75
CA VAL A 22 -22.88 1.43 1.31
C VAL A 22 -22.71 0.50 2.52
N PRO A 23 -23.39 -0.67 2.57
CA PRO A 23 -23.25 -1.59 3.69
C PRO A 23 -21.84 -2.21 3.70
N ILE A 24 -21.20 -2.24 4.86
CA ILE A 24 -19.92 -2.88 5.09
C ILE A 24 -20.17 -4.22 5.76
N ARG A 25 -19.70 -5.29 5.12
CA ARG A 25 -19.84 -6.67 5.61
C ARG A 25 -18.53 -7.18 6.19
N ASP A 26 -18.63 -8.05 7.19
CA ASP A 26 -17.49 -8.81 7.67
C ASP A 26 -17.17 -10.01 6.76
N GLY A 27 -16.22 -10.85 7.15
CA GLY A 27 -15.90 -12.04 6.39
C GLY A 27 -17.02 -13.09 6.34
N ALA A 28 -17.98 -13.10 7.26
CA ALA A 28 -19.13 -14.00 7.20
C ALA A 28 -20.23 -13.47 6.27
N GLY A 29 -20.14 -12.21 5.83
CA GLY A 29 -21.14 -11.54 5.02
C GLY A 29 -22.18 -10.77 5.84
N GLU A 30 -21.98 -10.69 7.17
CA GLU A 30 -22.86 -9.96 8.09
C GLU A 30 -22.55 -8.46 8.04
N VAL A 31 -23.60 -7.62 8.04
CA VAL A 31 -23.41 -6.17 8.01
C VAL A 31 -22.92 -5.69 9.37
N VAL A 32 -21.69 -5.15 9.41
CA VAL A 32 -21.04 -4.66 10.62
C VAL A 32 -20.97 -3.14 10.70
N GLY A 33 -21.18 -2.45 9.58
CA GLY A 33 -21.17 -0.99 9.54
C GLY A 33 -21.63 -0.46 8.19
N PHE A 34 -21.51 0.85 8.01
CA PHE A 34 -21.88 1.54 6.77
C PHE A 34 -20.81 2.55 6.38
N GLY A 35 -20.48 2.58 5.10
CA GLY A 35 -19.88 3.72 4.43
C GLY A 35 -20.99 4.60 3.86
N ALA A 36 -20.72 5.88 3.70
CA ALA A 36 -21.68 6.82 3.16
C ALA A 36 -21.01 7.94 2.39
N ARG A 37 -21.58 8.29 1.23
CA ARG A 37 -21.12 9.40 0.38
C ARG A 37 -22.13 10.53 0.37
N SER A 38 -21.65 11.76 0.52
CA SER A 38 -22.46 12.96 0.36
C SER A 38 -23.10 13.02 -1.04
N LEU A 39 -24.38 13.40 -1.11
CA LEU A 39 -25.07 13.65 -2.38
C LEU A 39 -24.94 15.10 -2.85
N THR A 40 -24.43 16.00 -2.01
CA THR A 40 -24.27 17.43 -2.31
C THR A 40 -22.87 17.93 -1.95
N ASP A 41 -22.35 18.92 -2.67
CA ASP A 41 -20.98 19.42 -2.45
C ASP A 41 -20.78 20.12 -1.09
N GLY A 42 -21.85 20.66 -0.52
CA GLY A 42 -21.81 21.37 0.77
C GLY A 42 -21.79 20.46 2.00
N GLN A 43 -22.23 19.20 1.87
CA GLN A 43 -22.31 18.30 3.02
C GLN A 43 -20.96 17.62 3.29
N LYS A 44 -20.37 17.95 4.45
CA LYS A 44 -19.08 17.42 4.92
C LYS A 44 -19.25 16.40 6.07
N PRO A 45 -18.36 15.39 6.17
CA PRO A 45 -17.32 15.04 5.21
C PRO A 45 -17.91 14.44 3.92
N LYS A 46 -17.14 14.44 2.82
CA LYS A 46 -17.56 13.84 1.53
C LYS A 46 -17.84 12.34 1.68
N TYR A 47 -16.98 11.64 2.41
CA TYR A 47 -17.14 10.23 2.80
C TYR A 47 -17.22 10.10 4.31
N LEU A 48 -18.11 9.24 4.80
CA LEU A 48 -18.35 8.98 6.21
C LEU A 48 -18.53 7.49 6.45
N ASN A 49 -17.68 6.90 7.29
CA ASN A 49 -17.84 5.52 7.73
C ASN A 49 -18.46 5.49 9.14
N SER A 50 -19.06 4.36 9.49
CA SER A 50 -19.38 4.01 10.87
C SER A 50 -18.16 4.26 11.79
N PRO A 51 -18.38 4.72 13.02
CA PRO A 51 -17.30 4.87 13.99
C PRO A 51 -16.70 3.51 14.37
N GLU A 52 -15.49 3.50 14.92
CA GLU A 52 -14.93 2.30 15.55
C GLU A 52 -15.88 1.80 16.64
N GLY A 53 -16.02 0.48 16.77
CA GLY A 53 -16.88 -0.13 17.77
C GLY A 53 -16.63 -1.63 17.93
N PRO A 54 -17.41 -2.31 18.79
CA PRO A 54 -17.20 -3.73 19.10
C PRO A 54 -17.33 -4.64 17.88
N VAL A 55 -18.18 -4.26 16.92
CA VAL A 55 -18.48 -5.04 15.71
C VAL A 55 -17.76 -4.54 14.47
N PHE A 56 -17.25 -3.30 14.47
CA PHE A 56 -16.62 -2.68 13.31
C PHE A 56 -15.30 -2.01 13.67
N SER A 57 -14.25 -2.37 12.95
CA SER A 57 -12.96 -1.69 13.06
C SER A 57 -12.35 -1.47 11.68
N LYS A 58 -12.05 -0.21 11.34
CA LYS A 58 -11.54 0.15 10.01
C LYS A 58 -10.20 -0.52 9.73
N GLY A 59 -9.35 -0.59 10.75
CA GLY A 59 -8.03 -1.21 10.65
C GLY A 59 -8.05 -2.74 10.54
N ARG A 60 -9.20 -3.41 10.67
CA ARG A 60 -9.30 -4.88 10.54
C ARG A 60 -10.30 -5.33 9.50
N THR A 61 -11.17 -4.43 9.05
CA THR A 61 -12.23 -4.72 8.09
C THR A 61 -11.79 -4.27 6.70
N LEU A 62 -11.96 -5.14 5.72
CA LEU A 62 -11.79 -4.82 4.31
C LEU A 62 -13.16 -4.86 3.65
N PHE A 63 -13.50 -3.81 2.92
CA PHE A 63 -14.72 -3.79 2.12
C PHE A 63 -14.63 -4.82 0.98
N GLY A 64 -15.72 -5.54 0.74
CA GLY A 64 -15.82 -6.56 -0.30
C GLY A 64 -15.06 -7.86 0.01
N LEU A 65 -14.55 -8.05 1.22
CA LEU A 65 -13.79 -9.25 1.61
C LEU A 65 -14.63 -10.53 1.43
N ASP A 66 -15.90 -10.51 1.81
CA ASP A 66 -16.85 -11.62 1.65
C ASP A 66 -17.07 -11.98 0.17
N ALA A 67 -17.31 -10.95 -0.65
CA ALA A 67 -17.53 -11.10 -2.09
C ALA A 67 -16.28 -11.55 -2.85
N ALA A 68 -15.09 -11.13 -2.41
CA ALA A 68 -13.84 -11.39 -3.12
C ALA A 68 -13.25 -12.80 -2.92
N LYS A 69 -13.68 -13.51 -1.88
CA LYS A 69 -13.11 -14.81 -1.46
C LYS A 69 -12.94 -15.83 -2.60
N ALA A 70 -14.00 -16.06 -3.36
CA ALA A 70 -13.99 -17.10 -4.40
C ALA A 70 -13.02 -16.74 -5.53
N ALA A 71 -13.15 -15.53 -6.07
CA ALA A 71 -12.32 -15.04 -7.18
C ALA A 71 -10.85 -14.88 -6.77
N ALA A 72 -10.58 -14.39 -5.56
CA ALA A 72 -9.23 -14.29 -5.01
C ALA A 72 -8.57 -15.67 -4.89
N ARG A 73 -9.28 -16.66 -4.36
CA ARG A 73 -8.79 -18.03 -4.25
C ARG A 73 -8.50 -18.67 -5.60
N GLU A 74 -9.37 -18.45 -6.58
CA GLU A 74 -9.21 -18.98 -7.95
C GLU A 74 -8.02 -18.34 -8.66
N ARG A 75 -7.85 -17.01 -8.53
CA ARG A 75 -6.75 -16.26 -9.16
C ARG A 75 -5.42 -16.41 -8.42
N GLY A 76 -5.44 -16.79 -7.15
CA GLY A 76 -4.25 -16.80 -6.29
C GLY A 76 -3.74 -15.41 -5.93
N GLU A 77 -4.57 -14.36 -6.10
CA GLU A 77 -4.19 -12.96 -5.92
C GLU A 77 -5.38 -12.09 -5.46
N VAL A 78 -5.11 -11.14 -4.56
CA VAL A 78 -6.07 -10.11 -4.12
C VAL A 78 -5.57 -8.74 -4.52
N ILE A 79 -6.46 -7.90 -5.05
CA ILE A 79 -6.19 -6.49 -5.32
C ILE A 79 -6.72 -5.68 -4.12
N LEU A 80 -5.86 -4.91 -3.48
CA LEU A 80 -6.23 -4.02 -2.37
C LEU A 80 -6.20 -2.57 -2.87
N VAL A 81 -7.32 -1.87 -2.73
CA VAL A 81 -7.57 -0.49 -3.21
C VAL A 81 -7.98 0.44 -2.07
N GLU A 82 -7.99 1.75 -2.31
CA GLU A 82 -8.20 2.76 -1.25
C GLU A 82 -9.65 2.88 -0.78
N GLY A 83 -10.63 2.74 -1.68
CA GLY A 83 -12.04 2.97 -1.36
C GLY A 83 -12.99 1.84 -1.74
N TYR A 84 -14.18 1.85 -1.13
CA TYR A 84 -15.26 0.94 -1.51
C TYR A 84 -15.81 1.23 -2.91
N PHE A 85 -15.69 2.46 -3.43
CA PHE A 85 -16.12 2.75 -4.81
C PHE A 85 -15.19 2.14 -5.86
N ASP A 86 -13.89 2.05 -5.60
CA ASP A 86 -12.95 1.35 -6.48
C ASP A 86 -13.26 -0.14 -6.54
N VAL A 87 -13.54 -0.74 -5.37
CA VAL A 87 -14.00 -2.14 -5.31
C VAL A 87 -15.29 -2.33 -6.10
N ILE A 88 -16.29 -1.47 -5.91
CA ILE A 88 -17.56 -1.55 -6.64
C ILE A 88 -17.33 -1.42 -8.15
N ALA A 89 -16.48 -0.48 -8.59
CA ALA A 89 -16.15 -0.28 -10.00
C ALA A 89 -15.47 -1.53 -10.58
N LEU A 90 -14.45 -2.07 -9.91
CA LEU A 90 -13.76 -3.29 -10.30
C LEU A 90 -14.71 -4.48 -10.39
N HIS A 91 -15.54 -4.67 -9.37
CA HIS A 91 -16.52 -5.78 -9.33
C HIS A 91 -17.57 -5.64 -10.44
N SER A 92 -18.01 -4.40 -10.76
CA SER A 92 -18.94 -4.14 -11.87
C SER A 92 -18.37 -4.55 -13.24
N GLN A 93 -17.04 -4.62 -13.33
CA GLN A 93 -16.28 -5.02 -14.53
C GLN A 93 -15.74 -6.46 -14.43
N ASN A 94 -16.33 -7.30 -13.56
CA ASN A 94 -15.92 -8.70 -13.33
C ASN A 94 -14.47 -8.86 -12.84
N ILE A 95 -13.90 -7.85 -12.19
CA ILE A 95 -12.66 -7.94 -11.43
C ILE A 95 -13.05 -8.09 -9.96
N THR A 96 -13.50 -9.30 -9.61
CA THR A 96 -14.14 -9.59 -8.31
C THR A 96 -13.15 -10.03 -7.23
N ASN A 97 -11.84 -10.07 -7.49
CA ASN A 97 -10.81 -10.35 -6.48
C ASN A 97 -10.28 -9.08 -5.78
N ALA A 98 -11.02 -7.97 -5.85
CA ALA A 98 -10.64 -6.70 -5.24
C ALA A 98 -11.30 -6.48 -3.86
N VAL A 99 -10.56 -5.85 -2.94
CA VAL A 99 -10.99 -5.46 -1.59
C VAL A 99 -10.51 -4.05 -1.27
N GLY A 100 -11.21 -3.32 -0.40
CA GLY A 100 -10.95 -1.90 -0.14
C GLY A 100 -10.66 -1.61 1.32
N VAL A 101 -9.70 -0.72 1.61
CA VAL A 101 -9.53 -0.21 2.97
C VAL A 101 -10.65 0.77 3.33
N LEU A 102 -10.87 0.95 4.63
CA LEU A 102 -11.99 1.74 5.17
C LEU A 102 -11.50 2.92 6.03
N GLY A 103 -10.20 3.20 6.00
CA GLY A 103 -9.54 4.26 6.74
C GLY A 103 -8.39 4.85 5.93
N SER A 104 -7.78 5.90 6.47
CA SER A 104 -6.71 6.66 5.82
C SER A 104 -5.34 5.97 5.81
N ALA A 105 -5.21 4.82 6.47
CA ALA A 105 -3.95 4.10 6.57
C ALA A 105 -4.18 2.59 6.43
N ILE A 106 -3.27 1.94 5.70
CA ILE A 106 -3.25 0.50 5.53
C ILE A 106 -2.61 -0.14 6.77
N THR A 107 -3.30 -1.06 7.42
CA THR A 107 -2.80 -1.78 8.60
C THR A 107 -2.21 -3.14 8.23
N ASP A 108 -1.44 -3.74 9.14
CA ASP A 108 -0.91 -5.09 8.91
C ASP A 108 -2.04 -6.12 8.97
N GLU A 109 -3.08 -5.88 9.77
CA GLU A 109 -4.28 -6.69 9.81
C GLU A 109 -5.04 -6.67 8.48
N ASN A 110 -5.10 -5.52 7.80
CA ASN A 110 -5.67 -5.45 6.45
C ASN A 110 -4.86 -6.32 5.48
N LEU A 111 -3.53 -6.17 5.45
CA LEU A 111 -2.65 -6.92 4.55
C LEU A 111 -2.72 -8.43 4.83
N ARG A 112 -2.69 -8.84 6.10
CA ARG A 112 -2.84 -10.25 6.50
C ARG A 112 -4.24 -10.79 6.20
N ALA A 113 -5.29 -9.99 6.35
CA ALA A 113 -6.66 -10.39 6.01
C ALA A 113 -6.80 -10.63 4.49
N ALA A 114 -6.26 -9.74 3.66
CA ALA A 114 -6.20 -9.93 2.21
C ALA A 114 -5.38 -11.17 1.84
N ALA A 115 -4.17 -11.33 2.39
CA ALA A 115 -3.30 -12.46 2.11
C ALA A 115 -3.96 -13.82 2.44
N LYS A 116 -4.78 -13.89 3.50
CA LYS A 116 -5.50 -15.11 3.90
C LYS A 116 -6.58 -15.56 2.91
N LEU A 117 -7.01 -14.71 1.97
CA LEU A 117 -7.98 -15.10 0.95
C LEU A 117 -7.41 -16.10 -0.07
N THR A 118 -6.09 -16.18 -0.18
CA THR A 118 -5.40 -16.98 -1.20
C THR A 118 -4.37 -17.90 -0.56
N LYS A 119 -4.10 -19.05 -1.18
CA LYS A 119 -3.04 -19.94 -0.71
C LYS A 119 -1.65 -19.37 -1.00
N ASP A 120 -1.53 -18.65 -2.11
CA ASP A 120 -0.27 -18.06 -2.57
C ASP A 120 0.10 -16.76 -1.84
N LYS A 121 -0.81 -16.26 -0.99
CA LYS A 121 -0.65 -15.03 -0.20
C LYS A 121 -0.20 -13.83 -1.04
N ARG A 122 -0.69 -13.70 -2.28
CA ARG A 122 -0.35 -12.57 -3.16
C ARG A 122 -1.33 -11.42 -2.97
N VAL A 123 -0.79 -10.24 -2.68
CA VAL A 123 -1.53 -9.00 -2.50
C VAL A 123 -0.94 -7.95 -3.43
N VAL A 124 -1.78 -7.37 -4.28
CA VAL A 124 -1.43 -6.24 -5.15
C VAL A 124 -2.04 -4.97 -4.57
N LEU A 125 -1.20 -4.02 -4.18
CA LEU A 125 -1.63 -2.70 -3.73
C LEU A 125 -1.85 -1.81 -4.97
N ASN A 126 -3.06 -1.32 -5.18
CA ASN A 126 -3.36 -0.35 -6.23
C ASN A 126 -4.09 0.85 -5.61
N MET A 127 -3.29 1.76 -5.04
CA MET A 127 -3.76 2.97 -4.36
C MET A 127 -4.02 4.08 -5.36
N ASP A 128 -4.64 5.17 -4.91
CA ASP A 128 -4.86 6.37 -5.71
C ASP A 128 -3.51 6.90 -6.24
N ALA A 129 -3.50 7.37 -7.48
CA ALA A 129 -2.37 7.92 -8.20
C ALA A 129 -2.08 9.37 -7.78
N ASP A 130 -2.02 9.60 -6.47
CA ASP A 130 -1.64 10.87 -5.87
C ASP A 130 -0.51 10.68 -4.82
N ALA A 131 -0.04 11.80 -4.27
CA ALA A 131 1.04 11.79 -3.29
C ALA A 131 0.64 11.07 -1.98
N ALA A 132 -0.65 11.06 -1.62
CA ALA A 132 -1.12 10.40 -0.41
C ALA A 132 -1.16 8.87 -0.60
N GLY A 133 -1.65 8.38 -1.74
CA GLY A 133 -1.66 6.97 -2.10
C GLY A 133 -0.24 6.38 -2.21
N ALA A 134 0.66 7.07 -2.90
CA ALA A 134 2.08 6.68 -2.95
C ALA A 134 2.74 6.76 -1.57
N GLY A 135 2.50 7.83 -0.82
CA GLY A 135 3.00 8.01 0.54
C GLY A 135 2.55 6.93 1.52
N ALA A 136 1.31 6.44 1.38
CA ALA A 136 0.79 5.35 2.20
C ALA A 136 1.59 4.06 1.99
N VAL A 137 1.90 3.69 0.74
CA VAL A 137 2.73 2.51 0.44
C VAL A 137 4.18 2.73 0.86
N ALA A 138 4.75 3.91 0.58
CA ALA A 138 6.10 4.26 0.99
C ALA A 138 6.29 4.18 2.51
N GLY A 139 5.29 4.61 3.29
CA GLY A 139 5.29 4.49 4.75
C GLY A 139 5.32 3.04 5.24
N LEU A 140 4.65 2.10 4.55
CA LEU A 140 4.73 0.67 4.87
C LEU A 140 6.13 0.10 4.58
N CYS A 141 6.78 0.56 3.52
CA CYS A 141 8.13 0.16 3.16
C CYS A 141 9.16 0.71 4.16
N ALA A 142 9.11 2.02 4.43
CA ALA A 142 10.04 2.72 5.31
C ALA A 142 10.02 2.20 6.75
N SER A 143 8.83 1.82 7.24
CA SER A 143 8.66 1.24 8.58
C SER A 143 9.04 -0.25 8.68
N GLY A 144 9.43 -0.89 7.56
CA GLY A 144 9.78 -2.32 7.53
C GLY A 144 8.58 -3.26 7.61
N ARG A 145 7.34 -2.75 7.56
CA ARG A 145 6.12 -3.55 7.67
C ARG A 145 5.94 -4.50 6.47
N LEU A 146 6.26 -4.06 5.25
CA LEU A 146 6.23 -4.94 4.08
C LEU A 146 7.33 -6.01 4.11
N LEU A 147 8.51 -5.69 4.67
CA LEU A 147 9.58 -6.66 4.87
C LEU A 147 9.14 -7.76 5.86
N ALA A 148 8.56 -7.38 7.01
CA ALA A 148 8.04 -8.34 7.98
C ALA A 148 6.97 -9.26 7.39
N LEU A 149 6.06 -8.71 6.55
CA LEU A 149 5.07 -9.51 5.84
C LEU A 149 5.71 -10.45 4.80
N ALA A 150 6.75 -10.01 4.11
CA ALA A 150 7.50 -10.86 3.19
C ALA A 150 8.18 -12.04 3.91
N GLU A 151 8.72 -11.82 5.10
CA GLU A 151 9.26 -12.88 5.98
C GLU A 151 8.17 -13.87 6.45
N GLU A 152 6.92 -13.42 6.60
CA GLU A 152 5.74 -14.28 6.84
C GLU A 152 5.25 -15.03 5.57
N GLY A 153 5.94 -14.84 4.43
CA GLY A 153 5.64 -15.43 3.14
C GLY A 153 4.52 -14.74 2.37
N VAL A 154 4.17 -13.49 2.70
CA VAL A 154 3.22 -12.69 1.93
C VAL A 154 3.93 -12.04 0.76
N SER A 155 3.44 -12.28 -0.45
CA SER A 155 3.98 -11.65 -1.66
C SER A 155 3.22 -10.35 -1.93
N VAL A 156 3.88 -9.22 -1.68
CA VAL A 156 3.29 -7.89 -1.93
C VAL A 156 3.85 -7.30 -3.21
N LYS A 157 2.95 -6.88 -4.10
CA LYS A 157 3.25 -6.07 -5.28
C LYS A 157 2.53 -4.73 -5.19
N VAL A 158 3.06 -3.75 -5.92
CA VAL A 158 2.47 -2.42 -6.05
C VAL A 158 2.18 -2.18 -7.52
N ALA A 159 0.92 -1.88 -7.83
CA ALA A 159 0.46 -1.51 -9.15
C ALA A 159 0.23 0.00 -9.20
N THR A 160 1.01 0.67 -10.03
CA THR A 160 0.86 2.11 -10.29
C THR A 160 -0.11 2.31 -11.45
N MET A 161 -1.01 3.29 -11.34
CA MET A 161 -1.93 3.63 -12.44
C MET A 161 -1.15 4.05 -13.69
N ALA A 162 -1.65 3.66 -14.86
CA ALA A 162 -1.12 4.08 -16.15
C ALA A 162 -1.95 5.26 -16.69
N GLY A 163 -1.26 6.25 -17.25
CA GLY A 163 -1.89 7.47 -17.80
C GLY A 163 -2.38 8.42 -16.71
N ASP A 164 -3.47 9.14 -16.99
CA ASP A 164 -3.97 10.24 -16.15
C ASP A 164 -5.08 9.82 -15.16
N ALA A 165 -5.42 8.53 -15.10
CA ALA A 165 -6.46 8.03 -14.21
C ALA A 165 -5.99 8.10 -12.76
N LYS A 166 -6.80 8.73 -11.89
CA LYS A 166 -6.44 8.93 -10.48
C LYS A 166 -6.68 7.70 -9.62
N ASP A 167 -7.66 6.88 -9.98
CA ASP A 167 -8.07 5.72 -9.21
C ASP A 167 -8.59 4.60 -10.15
N PRO A 168 -8.78 3.38 -9.65
CA PRO A 168 -9.32 2.28 -10.45
C PRO A 168 -10.71 2.58 -11.01
N ALA A 169 -11.54 3.33 -10.29
CA ALA A 169 -12.88 3.68 -10.74
C ALA A 169 -12.84 4.61 -11.98
N GLU A 170 -12.01 5.65 -11.97
CA GLU A 170 -11.80 6.60 -13.06
C GLU A 170 -11.18 5.89 -14.28
N PHE A 171 -10.23 4.97 -14.06
CA PHE A 171 -9.67 4.16 -15.14
C PHE A 171 -10.75 3.35 -15.87
N LEU A 172 -11.64 2.69 -15.13
CA LEU A 172 -12.70 1.85 -15.68
C LEU A 172 -13.88 2.62 -16.30
N ILE A 173 -13.89 3.96 -16.18
CA ILE A 173 -14.81 4.81 -16.96
C ILE A 173 -14.32 4.91 -18.41
N ALA A 174 -13.00 4.99 -18.62
CA ALA A 174 -12.40 5.24 -19.92
C ALA A 174 -11.87 3.98 -20.61
N GLN A 175 -11.50 2.96 -19.83
CA GLN A 175 -10.78 1.77 -20.29
C GLN A 175 -11.47 0.49 -19.81
N SER A 176 -11.15 -0.63 -20.46
CA SER A 176 -11.75 -1.93 -20.18
C SER A 176 -11.11 -2.67 -18.99
N ALA A 177 -11.82 -3.70 -18.52
CA ALA A 177 -11.31 -4.64 -17.52
C ALA A 177 -10.07 -5.43 -17.99
N GLU A 178 -9.93 -5.64 -19.30
CA GLU A 178 -8.77 -6.29 -19.90
C GLU A 178 -7.55 -5.37 -19.85
N GLU A 179 -7.74 -4.10 -20.22
CA GLU A 179 -6.69 -3.08 -20.13
C GLU A 179 -6.25 -2.83 -18.68
N TYR A 180 -7.18 -2.83 -17.72
CA TYR A 180 -6.82 -2.72 -16.31
C TYR A 180 -5.91 -3.89 -15.89
N ARG A 181 -6.21 -5.11 -16.33
CA ARG A 181 -5.37 -6.29 -16.03
C ARG A 181 -4.00 -6.19 -16.70
N SER A 182 -3.95 -5.95 -18.01
CA SER A 182 -2.69 -5.97 -18.76
C SER A 182 -1.80 -4.76 -18.50
N GLN A 183 -2.40 -3.59 -18.25
CA GLN A 183 -1.64 -2.34 -18.09
C GLN A 183 -1.31 -2.03 -16.62
N ILE A 184 -2.14 -2.46 -15.66
CA ILE A 184 -1.98 -2.13 -14.24
C ILE A 184 -1.50 -3.36 -13.46
N ILE A 185 -2.30 -4.43 -13.45
CA ILE A 185 -2.04 -5.60 -12.58
C ILE A 185 -0.84 -6.42 -13.05
N GLU A 186 -0.73 -6.72 -14.34
CA GLU A 186 0.39 -7.49 -14.89
C GLU A 186 1.73 -6.75 -14.81
N LYS A 187 1.69 -5.41 -14.78
CA LYS A 187 2.87 -4.55 -14.61
C LYS A 187 3.21 -4.24 -13.15
N ALA A 188 2.44 -4.78 -12.20
CA ALA A 188 2.68 -4.55 -10.79
C ALA A 188 4.09 -5.02 -10.38
N GLN A 189 4.84 -4.12 -9.75
CA GLN A 189 6.21 -4.34 -9.33
C GLN A 189 6.24 -4.99 -7.95
N VAL A 190 7.27 -5.78 -7.67
CA VAL A 190 7.54 -6.21 -6.29
C VAL A 190 7.77 -4.97 -5.43
N TRP A 191 7.23 -4.96 -4.21
CA TRP A 191 7.25 -3.79 -3.33
C TRP A 191 8.64 -3.16 -3.14
N SER A 192 9.69 -3.98 -3.11
CA SER A 192 11.07 -3.52 -2.94
C SER A 192 11.62 -2.79 -4.17
N GLU A 193 11.28 -3.25 -5.37
CA GLU A 193 11.61 -2.55 -6.62
C GLU A 193 10.83 -1.23 -6.69
N TRP A 194 9.52 -1.28 -6.41
CA TRP A 194 8.66 -0.09 -6.42
C TRP A 194 9.16 0.97 -5.44
N TYR A 195 9.55 0.58 -4.22
CA TYR A 195 10.00 1.54 -3.21
C TYR A 195 11.34 2.17 -3.56
N GLY A 196 12.27 1.41 -4.14
CA GLY A 196 13.51 2.01 -4.66
C GLY A 196 13.24 2.99 -5.80
N ASP A 197 12.29 2.68 -6.69
CA ASP A 197 11.86 3.60 -7.76
C ASP A 197 11.22 4.87 -7.20
N TYR A 198 10.41 4.74 -6.16
CA TYR A 198 9.84 5.86 -5.42
C TYR A 198 10.93 6.75 -4.80
N LEU A 199 11.93 6.16 -4.13
CA LEU A 199 13.04 6.93 -3.56
C LEU A 199 13.88 7.64 -4.64
N LEU A 200 14.07 6.98 -5.79
CA LEU A 200 14.80 7.57 -6.92
C LEU A 200 14.02 8.70 -7.59
N SER A 201 12.67 8.66 -7.59
CA SER A 201 11.87 9.74 -8.17
C SER A 201 11.92 11.05 -7.39
N GLU A 202 12.34 11.01 -6.12
CA GLU A 202 12.60 12.20 -5.31
C GLU A 202 13.91 12.92 -5.69
N TYR A 203 14.69 12.35 -6.61
CA TYR A 203 15.93 12.97 -7.08
C TYR A 203 15.64 14.17 -7.97
N GLU A 204 16.11 15.33 -7.54
CA GLU A 204 16.09 16.57 -8.33
C GLU A 204 17.38 16.66 -9.15
N ALA A 205 17.24 16.72 -10.47
CA ALA A 205 18.37 16.76 -11.39
C ALA A 205 19.31 17.93 -11.07
N ASP A 206 20.61 17.67 -11.15
CA ASP A 206 21.68 18.65 -10.90
C ASP A 206 21.70 19.25 -9.46
N ASP A 207 20.99 18.67 -8.49
CA ASP A 207 21.10 19.01 -7.06
C ASP A 207 21.95 17.97 -6.29
N PRO A 208 23.18 18.31 -5.86
CA PRO A 208 24.03 17.44 -5.06
C PRO A 208 23.44 17.09 -3.69
N GLU A 209 22.63 17.98 -3.10
CA GLU A 209 21.98 17.71 -1.81
C GLU A 209 20.85 16.69 -1.98
N SER A 210 19.99 16.86 -2.99
CA SER A 210 18.98 15.85 -3.36
C SER A 210 19.62 14.51 -3.67
N PHE A 211 20.68 14.48 -4.48
CA PHE A 211 21.42 13.25 -4.77
C PHE A 211 21.89 12.54 -3.50
N ARG A 212 22.51 13.28 -2.57
CA ARG A 212 22.98 12.73 -1.29
C ARG A 212 21.82 12.23 -0.42
N ARG A 213 20.68 12.94 -0.37
CA ARG A 213 19.48 12.50 0.37
C ARG A 213 18.96 11.18 -0.19
N VAL A 214 18.76 11.10 -1.50
CA VAL A 214 18.23 9.90 -2.19
C VAL A 214 19.16 8.71 -2.00
N VAL A 215 20.47 8.86 -2.21
CA VAL A 215 21.44 7.78 -2.00
C VAL A 215 21.44 7.32 -0.54
N ASN A 216 21.38 8.23 0.43
CA ASN A 216 21.31 7.85 1.85
C ASN A 216 20.04 7.06 2.18
N SER A 217 18.88 7.50 1.70
CA SER A 217 17.61 6.79 1.88
C SER A 217 17.62 5.43 1.22
N LEU A 218 18.17 5.34 0.01
CA LEU A 218 18.29 4.09 -0.74
C LEU A 218 19.22 3.11 -0.03
N THR A 219 20.41 3.54 0.40
CA THR A 219 21.35 2.72 1.18
C THR A 219 20.71 2.25 2.50
N ALA A 220 19.97 3.12 3.19
CA ALA A 220 19.27 2.75 4.42
C ALA A 220 18.21 1.66 4.16
N PHE A 221 17.43 1.80 3.08
CA PHE A 221 16.47 0.79 2.64
C PHE A 221 17.16 -0.54 2.26
N LEU A 222 18.16 -0.49 1.38
CA LEU A 222 18.90 -1.68 0.93
C LEU A 222 19.52 -2.45 2.10
N ALA A 223 19.99 -1.77 3.14
CA ALA A 223 20.55 -2.39 4.33
C ALA A 223 19.53 -3.20 5.14
N THR A 224 18.23 -2.99 4.93
CA THR A 224 17.17 -3.80 5.57
C THR A 224 16.90 -5.10 4.83
N LEU A 225 17.25 -5.19 3.54
CA LEU A 225 16.91 -6.33 2.70
C LEU A 225 17.83 -7.54 2.95
N PRO A 226 17.32 -8.78 2.75
CA PRO A 226 18.14 -9.98 2.70
C PRO A 226 19.27 -9.86 1.66
N ALA A 227 20.40 -10.52 1.91
CA ALA A 227 21.61 -10.35 1.11
C ALA A 227 21.40 -10.57 -0.40
N ALA A 228 20.62 -11.59 -0.79
CA ALA A 228 20.35 -11.89 -2.20
C ALA A 228 19.55 -10.77 -2.89
N ASP A 229 18.46 -10.31 -2.26
CA ASP A 229 17.62 -9.23 -2.79
C ASP A 229 18.40 -7.93 -2.85
N ARG A 230 19.19 -7.66 -1.82
CA ARG A 230 20.04 -6.47 -1.69
C ARG A 230 21.05 -6.36 -2.84
N THR A 231 21.77 -7.43 -3.15
CA THR A 231 22.73 -7.44 -4.28
C THR A 231 22.02 -7.14 -5.60
N PHE A 232 20.88 -7.78 -5.86
CA PHE A 232 20.10 -7.53 -7.07
C PHE A 232 19.66 -6.06 -7.15
N HIS A 233 19.14 -5.51 -6.05
CA HIS A 233 18.66 -4.14 -6.01
C HIS A 233 19.78 -3.08 -6.09
N CYS A 234 20.96 -3.33 -5.50
CA CYS A 234 22.13 -2.46 -5.68
C CYS A 234 22.48 -2.28 -7.16
N TYR A 235 22.60 -3.39 -7.91
CA TYR A 235 22.85 -3.36 -9.36
C TYR A 235 21.75 -2.59 -10.10
N ARG A 236 20.48 -2.90 -9.81
CA ARG A 236 19.33 -2.31 -10.50
C ARG A 236 19.24 -0.80 -10.30
N PHE A 237 19.38 -0.32 -9.07
CA PHE A 237 19.26 1.11 -8.76
C PHE A 237 20.51 1.90 -9.17
N ALA A 238 21.72 1.33 -9.06
CA ALA A 238 22.92 1.92 -9.63
C ALA A 238 22.78 2.15 -11.13
N LYS A 239 22.24 1.17 -11.86
CA LYS A 239 21.97 1.29 -13.30
C LYS A 239 20.99 2.43 -13.61
N LYS A 240 19.93 2.59 -12.81
CA LYS A 240 18.94 3.68 -12.98
C LYS A 240 19.58 5.05 -12.72
N LEU A 241 20.29 5.21 -11.61
CA LEU A 241 21.01 6.45 -11.26
C LEU A 241 22.06 6.84 -12.30
N ALA A 242 22.77 5.86 -12.85
CA ALA A 242 23.83 6.11 -13.82
C ALA A 242 23.31 6.60 -15.19
N ASN A 243 22.02 6.44 -15.46
CA ASN A 243 21.36 6.89 -16.69
C ASN A 243 22.14 6.55 -17.99
N GLY A 244 22.64 5.33 -18.08
CA GLY A 244 23.40 4.82 -19.23
C GLY A 244 24.93 5.05 -19.18
N ASN A 245 25.46 5.78 -18.20
CA ASN A 245 26.90 5.92 -18.00
C ASN A 245 27.48 4.69 -17.29
N VAL A 246 28.15 3.81 -18.04
CA VAL A 246 28.68 2.54 -17.53
C VAL A 246 29.73 2.74 -16.43
N SER A 247 30.62 3.72 -16.55
CA SER A 247 31.64 3.99 -15.53
C SER A 247 31.01 4.44 -14.22
N LEU A 248 30.01 5.33 -14.31
CA LEU A 248 29.27 5.80 -13.15
C LEU A 248 28.46 4.67 -12.50
N GLN A 249 27.86 3.79 -13.31
CA GLN A 249 27.13 2.63 -12.77
C GLN A 249 28.02 1.75 -11.91
N VAL A 250 29.22 1.38 -12.40
CA VAL A 250 30.15 0.51 -11.65
C VAL A 250 30.56 1.18 -10.34
N GLN A 251 30.81 2.49 -10.37
CA GLN A 251 31.14 3.25 -9.16
C GLN A 251 29.97 3.27 -8.16
N LEU A 252 28.77 3.63 -8.62
CA LEU A 252 27.58 3.68 -7.77
C LEU A 252 27.21 2.32 -7.19
N GLU A 253 27.35 1.26 -7.96
CA GLU A 253 27.10 -0.11 -7.49
C GLU A 253 28.07 -0.47 -6.37
N SER A 254 29.37 -0.20 -6.55
CA SER A 254 30.39 -0.41 -5.51
C SER A 254 30.08 0.42 -4.26
N ASP A 255 29.78 1.71 -4.43
CA ASP A 255 29.50 2.62 -3.32
C ASP A 255 28.26 2.18 -2.52
N LEU A 256 27.19 1.77 -3.22
CA LEU A 256 25.98 1.26 -2.57
C LEU A 256 26.27 -0.02 -1.79
N ILE A 257 27.02 -0.97 -2.36
CA ILE A 257 27.39 -2.22 -1.67
C ILE A 257 28.21 -1.91 -0.41
N ASP A 258 29.24 -1.07 -0.51
CA ASP A 258 30.14 -0.75 0.59
C ASP A 258 29.43 -0.04 1.75
N GLN A 259 28.62 0.98 1.43
CA GLN A 259 27.85 1.71 2.43
C GLN A 259 26.80 0.83 3.12
N THR A 260 26.17 -0.06 2.36
CA THR A 260 25.16 -0.97 2.87
C THR A 260 25.77 -2.00 3.82
N GLN A 261 26.90 -2.61 3.45
CA GLN A 261 27.65 -3.52 4.34
C GLN A 261 28.19 -2.81 5.58
N ALA A 262 28.63 -1.55 5.46
CA ALA A 262 29.07 -0.77 6.60
C ALA A 262 27.93 -0.55 7.62
N LYS A 263 26.72 -0.20 7.16
CA LYS A 263 25.53 -0.08 8.02
C LYS A 263 25.17 -1.42 8.68
N GLU A 264 25.26 -2.53 7.95
CA GLU A 264 24.98 -3.87 8.50
C GLU A 264 25.96 -4.24 9.61
N ARG A 265 27.27 -4.00 9.42
CA ARG A 265 28.30 -4.22 10.45
C ARG A 265 28.07 -3.37 11.70
N ILE A 266 27.69 -2.10 11.53
CA ILE A 266 27.36 -1.21 12.65
C ILE A 266 26.15 -1.75 13.41
N LYS A 267 25.08 -2.14 12.69
CA LYS A 267 23.87 -2.71 13.30
C LYS A 267 24.17 -3.99 14.09
N GLN A 268 24.96 -4.90 13.55
CA GLN A 268 25.39 -6.13 14.23
C GLN A 268 26.20 -5.81 15.49
N SER A 269 27.17 -4.92 15.41
CA SER A 269 27.99 -4.48 16.57
C SER A 269 27.14 -3.83 17.68
N LEU A 270 26.13 -3.03 17.31
CA LEU A 270 25.19 -2.44 18.28
C LEU A 270 24.30 -3.51 18.93
N MET A 271 23.83 -4.51 18.18
CA MET A 271 23.06 -5.63 18.70
C MET A 271 23.87 -6.48 19.68
N GLU A 272 25.12 -6.81 19.34
CA GLU A 272 26.05 -7.54 20.23
C GLU A 272 26.31 -6.81 21.55
N ARG A 273 26.26 -5.48 21.53
CA ARG A 273 26.45 -4.63 22.71
C ARG A 273 25.16 -4.33 23.48
N GLY A 274 24.01 -4.86 23.05
CA GLY A 274 22.71 -4.58 23.67
C GLY A 274 22.25 -3.12 23.52
N LEU A 275 22.80 -2.37 22.55
CA LEU A 275 22.56 -0.94 22.32
C LEU A 275 21.73 -0.68 21.06
N ALA A 276 21.07 -1.70 20.51
CA ALA A 276 20.26 -1.53 19.32
C ALA A 276 19.10 -0.56 19.61
N PRO A 277 18.91 0.50 18.80
CA PRO A 277 17.73 1.35 18.94
C PRO A 277 16.48 0.50 18.76
N GLY A 278 15.53 0.61 19.69
CA GLY A 278 14.20 0.03 19.54
C GLY A 278 13.49 0.60 18.31
N PRO A 279 12.44 -0.07 17.80
CA PRO A 279 11.76 0.29 16.55
C PRO A 279 11.21 1.72 16.48
N GLU A 280 11.19 2.48 17.59
CA GLU A 280 10.71 3.87 17.64
C GLU A 280 11.74 4.93 17.20
N ALA A 281 13.04 4.61 17.07
CA ALA A 281 14.07 5.64 16.82
C ALA A 281 14.34 5.94 15.33
N ALA A 282 13.61 5.32 14.39
CA ALA A 282 13.80 5.51 12.94
C ALA A 282 12.82 6.53 12.31
N ALA A 283 11.94 7.14 13.11
CA ALA A 283 11.04 8.20 12.66
C ALA A 283 11.55 9.56 13.17
N GLY A 284 12.52 10.12 12.44
CA GLY A 284 13.07 11.46 12.66
C GLY A 284 13.68 11.99 11.38
#